data_AF-Q2VHY1-F1
#
_entry.id   AF-Q2VHY1-F1
#
_cell.length_a   1.000
_cell.length_b   1.000
_cell.length_c   1.000
_cell.angle_alpha   90.00
_cell.angle_beta   90.00
_cell.angle_gamma   90.00
#
_symmetry.space_group_name_H-M   'P 1'
#
loop_
_entity.id
_entity.type
_entity.pdbx_description
1 polymer ?
#
loop_
_entity_poly.entity_id
_entity_poly.type
_entity_poly.pdbx_seq_one_letter_code
_entity_poly.pdbx_strand_id
1 'polypeptide(L)'
;MLAQVVGMIVDMDTTPDHDGRPRWSAATAAKHCGVSRTTIQRAIAAGRIPGAERGPDGWLLPLSGLIAAGFAVDRPSPPDGDRDHARVEVEQVRAADHLAARVRELEQQLAETRAEAERDRAARYAAEQIAAERDRIIEAQAQALRMLTAGTGTVAPGGTVAPQSPQPPQRSRGLLGRLVDAIGG
;
A
#
# COMPACT_ATOMS: atom_id res chain seq x y z
N MET A 1 17.32 7.77 33.89
CA MET A 1 17.97 8.58 32.85
C MET A 1 19.28 7.91 32.47
N LEU A 2 19.51 7.70 31.18
CA LEU A 2 20.75 7.28 30.48
C LEU A 2 21.27 5.87 30.85
N ALA A 3 20.92 4.79 30.14
CA ALA A 3 21.25 4.47 28.74
C ALA A 3 22.76 4.54 28.43
N GLN A 4 23.45 3.40 28.46
CA GLN A 4 24.05 2.84 27.24
C GLN A 4 24.63 1.45 27.50
N VAL A 5 24.00 0.47 26.85
CA VAL A 5 24.60 -0.79 26.44
C VAL A 5 25.60 -0.45 25.34
N VAL A 6 26.90 -0.64 25.59
CA VAL A 6 27.89 -0.83 24.52
C VAL A 6 28.64 -2.10 24.87
N GLY A 7 28.13 -3.20 24.30
CA GLY A 7 28.75 -4.50 24.36
C GLY A 7 30.07 -4.52 23.60
N MET A 8 31.02 -5.23 24.19
CA MET A 8 31.89 -6.20 23.54
C MET A 8 32.13 -6.01 22.03
N ILE A 9 33.19 -5.28 21.70
CA ILE A 9 34.18 -5.79 20.75
C ILE A 9 35.54 -5.63 21.45
N VAL A 10 35.92 -6.65 22.21
CA VAL A 10 37.32 -6.81 22.61
C VAL A 10 38.03 -7.32 21.36
N ASP A 11 38.48 -6.40 20.50
CA ASP A 11 39.35 -6.75 19.39
C ASP A 11 40.66 -7.28 19.97
N MET A 12 40.88 -8.58 19.74
CA MET A 12 41.89 -9.44 20.36
C MET A 12 43.34 -9.13 19.94
N ASP A 13 43.64 -7.90 19.54
CA ASP A 13 44.90 -7.52 18.91
C ASP A 13 45.41 -6.14 19.36
N THR A 14 44.78 -5.55 20.38
CA THR A 14 45.12 -4.21 20.87
C THR A 14 46.08 -4.28 22.05
N THR A 15 47.38 -4.40 21.77
CA THR A 15 48.41 -4.23 22.81
C THR A 15 48.68 -2.74 23.00
N PRO A 16 48.59 -2.16 24.21
CA PRO A 16 48.91 -0.76 24.42
C PRO A 16 50.42 -0.50 24.27
N ASP A 17 50.80 0.61 23.63
CA ASP A 17 52.17 1.13 23.62
C ASP A 17 52.53 1.84 24.94
N HIS A 18 53.78 2.29 25.08
CA HIS A 18 54.30 3.05 26.22
C HIS A 18 53.48 4.32 26.54
N ASP A 19 52.78 4.87 25.55
CA ASP A 19 51.88 6.03 25.67
C ASP A 19 50.41 5.64 25.95
N GLY A 20 50.12 4.37 26.24
CA GLY A 20 48.76 3.86 26.48
C GLY A 20 47.86 3.80 25.23
N ARG A 21 48.44 3.95 24.03
CA ARG A 21 47.71 3.96 22.75
C ARG A 21 47.64 2.57 22.14
N PRO A 22 46.58 2.24 21.38
CA PRO A 22 46.43 0.93 20.76
C PRO A 22 47.52 0.68 19.71
N ARG A 23 48.11 -0.52 19.73
CA ARG A 23 48.89 -1.09 18.63
C ARG A 23 48.00 -2.03 17.84
N TRP A 24 48.15 -2.03 16.52
CA TRP A 24 47.34 -2.82 15.61
C TRP A 24 48.21 -3.74 14.76
N SER A 25 47.69 -4.92 14.39
CA SER A 25 48.31 -5.68 13.31
C SER A 25 48.20 -4.96 11.96
N ALA A 26 49.01 -5.38 10.98
CA ALA A 26 48.95 -4.85 9.62
C ALA A 26 47.58 -5.02 8.95
N ALA A 27 46.81 -6.06 9.32
CA ALA A 27 45.47 -6.28 8.79
C ALA A 27 44.45 -5.32 9.41
N THR A 28 44.53 -5.13 10.73
CA THR A 28 43.68 -4.19 11.48
C THR A 28 43.96 -2.75 11.05
N ALA A 29 45.24 -2.36 10.94
CA ALA A 29 45.65 -1.05 10.45
C ALA A 29 45.14 -0.78 9.02
N ALA A 30 45.19 -1.77 8.12
CA ALA A 30 44.69 -1.63 6.76
C ALA A 30 43.19 -1.30 6.71
N LYS A 31 42.39 -1.96 7.56
CA LYS A 31 40.95 -1.70 7.68
C LYS A 31 40.68 -0.27 8.18
N HIS A 32 41.32 0.13 9.28
CA HIS A 32 41.13 1.46 9.85
C HIS A 32 41.63 2.59 8.95
N CYS A 33 42.69 2.35 8.18
CA CYS A 33 43.24 3.35 7.27
C CYS A 33 42.57 3.37 5.88
N GLY A 34 41.62 2.47 5.60
CA GLY A 34 40.98 2.36 4.28
C GLY A 34 41.94 2.01 3.14
N VAL A 35 43.04 1.30 3.42
CA VAL A 35 44.05 0.92 2.42
C VAL A 35 44.26 -0.59 2.35
N SER A 36 44.90 -1.09 1.29
CA SER A 36 45.22 -2.52 1.21
C SER A 36 46.27 -2.94 2.25
N ARG A 37 46.20 -4.19 2.72
CA ARG A 37 47.23 -4.79 3.60
C ARG A 37 48.63 -4.72 2.97
N THR A 38 48.73 -4.88 1.65
CA THR A 38 49.99 -4.78 0.89
C THR A 38 50.58 -3.37 0.97
N THR A 39 49.73 -2.33 0.97
CA THR A 39 50.16 -0.93 1.13
C THR A 39 50.82 -0.71 2.49
N ILE A 40 50.20 -1.23 3.56
CA ILE A 40 50.77 -1.16 4.92
C ILE A 40 52.10 -1.94 4.97
N GLN A 41 52.15 -3.17 4.45
CA GLN A 41 53.38 -3.97 4.44
C GLN A 41 54.53 -3.32 3.66
N ARG A 42 54.24 -2.68 2.51
CA ARG A 42 55.24 -1.91 1.75
C ARG A 42 55.76 -0.71 2.55
N ALA A 43 54.91 -0.04 3.31
CA ALA A 43 55.31 1.08 4.16
C ALA A 43 56.21 0.62 5.33
N ILE A 44 55.92 -0.53 5.93
CA ILE A 44 56.79 -1.17 6.94
C ILE A 44 58.15 -1.52 6.33
N ALA A 45 58.16 -2.22 5.18
CA ALA A 45 59.39 -2.63 4.50
C ALA A 45 60.27 -1.44 4.09
N ALA A 46 59.64 -0.30 3.78
CA ALA A 46 60.32 0.96 3.48
C ALA A 46 60.73 1.76 4.72
N GLY A 47 60.49 1.25 5.95
CA GLY A 47 60.81 1.94 7.20
C GLY A 47 60.03 3.23 7.44
N ARG A 48 58.88 3.41 6.77
CA ARG A 48 58.10 4.67 6.82
C ARG A 48 57.17 4.79 8.03
N ILE A 49 56.99 3.72 8.80
CA ILE A 49 56.12 3.70 9.98
C ILE A 49 57.01 3.66 11.23
N PRO A 50 57.19 4.79 11.93
CA PRO A 50 57.95 4.84 13.17
C PRO A 50 57.33 3.92 14.24
N GLY A 51 58.18 3.23 15.00
CA GLY A 51 57.74 2.36 16.10
C GLY A 51 57.07 1.04 15.66
N ALA A 52 57.14 0.69 14.36
CA ALA A 52 56.68 -0.62 13.90
C ALA A 52 57.61 -1.73 14.42
N GLU A 53 57.04 -2.69 15.13
CA GLU A 53 57.77 -3.78 15.78
C GLU A 53 57.28 -5.15 15.31
N ARG A 54 58.17 -6.14 15.32
CA ARG A 54 57.83 -7.52 14.97
C ARG A 54 57.42 -8.26 16.26
N GLY A 55 56.12 -8.48 16.42
CA GLY A 55 55.55 -9.31 17.48
C GLY A 55 55.51 -10.81 17.12
N PRO A 56 54.98 -11.65 18.02
CA PRO A 56 54.89 -13.10 17.82
C PRO A 56 54.00 -13.49 16.64
N ASP A 57 52.89 -12.79 16.43
CA ASP A 57 51.89 -13.10 15.40
C ASP A 57 52.01 -12.24 14.13
N GLY A 58 52.94 -11.29 14.10
CA GLY A 58 53.13 -10.40 12.96
C GLY A 58 53.66 -9.02 13.33
N TRP A 59 53.47 -8.07 12.43
CA TRP A 59 53.84 -6.68 12.67
C TRP A 59 52.82 -5.99 13.58
N LEU A 60 53.32 -5.36 14.64
CA LEU A 60 52.56 -4.48 15.53
C LEU A 60 52.89 -3.03 15.17
N LEU A 61 51.86 -2.27 14.83
CA LEU A 61 51.98 -0.90 14.37
C LEU A 61 51.32 0.05 15.37
N PRO A 62 52.06 1.02 15.92
CA PRO A 62 51.47 2.02 16.79
C PRO A 62 50.62 3.00 15.98
N LEU A 63 49.48 3.41 16.53
CA LEU A 63 48.61 4.41 15.91
C LEU A 63 49.36 5.72 15.59
N SER A 64 50.23 6.17 16.48
CA SER A 64 51.08 7.36 16.28
C SER A 64 51.99 7.21 15.06
N GLY A 65 52.57 6.02 14.86
CA GLY A 65 53.40 5.70 13.69
C GLY A 65 52.61 5.72 12.39
N LEU A 66 51.37 5.22 12.40
CA LEU A 66 50.49 5.25 11.22
C LEU A 66 50.14 6.68 10.81
N ILE A 67 49.79 7.53 11.78
CA ILE A 67 49.50 8.95 11.53
C ILE A 67 50.75 9.67 11.03
N ALA A 68 51.91 9.42 11.65
CA ALA A 68 53.19 10.01 11.23
C ALA A 68 53.59 9.59 9.80
N ALA A 69 53.25 8.36 9.40
CA ALA A 69 53.44 7.86 8.05
C ALA A 69 52.44 8.42 7.02
N GLY A 70 51.50 9.27 7.46
CA GLY A 70 50.50 9.93 6.60
C GLY A 70 49.27 9.08 6.31
N PHE A 71 49.03 7.99 7.04
CA PHE A 71 47.81 7.21 6.89
C PHE A 71 46.63 7.93 7.57
N ALA A 72 45.50 8.01 6.86
CA ALA A 72 44.27 8.58 7.38
C ALA A 72 43.46 7.49 8.09
N VAL A 73 43.54 7.48 9.41
CA VAL A 73 42.81 6.54 10.27
C VAL A 73 41.36 7.01 10.43
N ASP A 74 40.40 6.11 10.21
CA ASP A 74 38.95 6.31 10.37
C ASP A 74 38.38 7.50 9.58
N ARG A 75 39.09 7.97 8.54
CA ARG A 75 38.55 8.98 7.63
C ARG A 75 37.63 8.29 6.62
N PRO A 76 36.38 8.75 6.42
CA PRO A 76 35.53 8.21 5.37
C PRO A 76 36.25 8.34 4.02
N SER A 77 36.26 7.26 3.23
CA SER A 77 36.87 7.27 1.89
C SER A 77 36.34 8.45 1.07
N PRO A 78 37.20 9.15 0.31
CA PRO A 78 36.74 10.05 -0.74
C PRO A 78 35.85 9.26 -1.72
N PRO A 79 34.77 9.86 -2.26
CA PRO A 79 33.88 9.17 -3.19
C PRO A 79 34.66 8.69 -4.40
N ASP A 80 34.43 7.44 -4.80
CA ASP A 80 34.98 6.86 -6.03
C ASP A 80 34.51 7.69 -7.24
N GLY A 81 35.42 7.99 -8.17
CA GLY A 81 35.31 9.12 -9.11
C GLY A 81 34.10 9.16 -10.05
N ASP A 82 33.84 10.37 -10.59
CA ASP A 82 32.75 10.88 -11.45
C ASP A 82 31.89 9.93 -12.30
N ARG A 83 32.39 8.76 -12.71
CA ARG A 83 31.61 7.81 -13.53
C ARG A 83 30.49 7.13 -12.74
N ASP A 84 30.70 6.87 -11.45
CA ASP A 84 29.67 6.25 -10.62
C ASP A 84 28.55 7.24 -10.29
N HIS A 85 28.88 8.53 -10.13
CA HIS A 85 27.89 9.58 -9.92
C HIS A 85 26.93 9.75 -11.12
N ALA A 86 27.44 9.76 -12.35
CA ALA A 86 26.60 9.86 -13.54
C ALA A 86 25.64 8.65 -13.69
N ARG A 87 26.11 7.43 -13.35
CA ARG A 87 25.26 6.24 -13.38
C ARG A 87 24.16 6.29 -12.31
N VAL A 88 24.51 6.74 -11.11
CA VAL A 88 23.57 6.90 -9.99
C VAL A 88 22.52 7.98 -10.31
N GLU A 89 22.91 9.10 -10.91
CA GLU A 89 21.99 10.16 -11.31
C GLU A 89 20.94 9.66 -12.32
N VAL A 90 21.37 8.93 -13.36
CA VAL A 90 20.46 8.36 -14.36
C VAL A 90 19.50 7.33 -13.74
N GLU A 91 19.98 6.52 -12.79
CA GLU A 91 19.14 5.55 -12.07
C GLU A 91 18.12 6.24 -11.16
N GLN A 92 18.52 7.33 -10.49
CA GLN A 92 17.62 8.15 -9.68
C GLN A 92 16.54 8.84 -10.50
N VAL A 93 16.87 9.39 -11.67
CA VAL A 93 15.88 10.00 -12.58
C VAL A 93 14.86 8.95 -13.04
N ARG A 94 15.31 7.76 -13.44
CA ARG A 94 14.39 6.66 -13.81
C ARG A 94 13.50 6.24 -12.64
N ALA A 95 14.07 6.12 -11.43
CA ALA A 95 13.31 5.79 -10.24
C ALA A 95 12.24 6.86 -9.93
N ALA A 96 12.58 8.14 -10.09
CA ALA A 96 11.65 9.26 -9.94
C ALA A 96 10.52 9.20 -10.99
N ASP A 97 10.84 8.91 -12.24
CA ASP A 97 9.84 8.75 -13.31
C ASP A 97 8.88 7.59 -13.03
N HIS A 98 9.41 6.44 -12.58
CA HIS A 98 8.60 5.30 -12.17
C HIS A 98 7.70 5.62 -10.98
N LEU A 99 8.22 6.32 -9.97
CA LEU A 99 7.44 6.76 -8.83
C LEU A 99 6.33 7.74 -9.26
N ALA A 100 6.65 8.72 -10.11
CA ALA A 100 5.67 9.67 -10.62
C ALA A 100 4.57 8.98 -11.44
N ALA A 101 4.92 7.98 -12.27
CA ALA A 101 3.96 7.17 -12.98
C ALA A 101 3.04 6.40 -12.02
N ARG A 102 3.61 5.79 -10.96
CA ARG A 102 2.84 5.06 -9.97
C ARG A 102 1.92 5.96 -9.15
N VAL A 103 2.36 7.16 -8.79
CA VAL A 103 1.52 8.14 -8.09
C VAL A 103 0.34 8.54 -8.96
N ARG A 104 0.56 8.87 -10.25
CA ARG A 104 -0.53 9.20 -11.18
C ARG A 104 -1.55 8.06 -11.32
N GLU A 105 -1.08 6.83 -11.43
CA GLU A 105 -1.95 5.64 -11.50
C GLU A 105 -2.80 5.49 -10.23
N LEU A 106 -2.19 5.64 -9.05
CA LEU A 106 -2.89 5.53 -7.77
C LEU A 106 -3.90 6.67 -7.57
N GLU A 107 -3.55 7.90 -7.97
CA GLU A 107 -4.46 9.05 -7.95
C GLU A 107 -5.68 8.81 -8.86
N GLN A 108 -5.47 8.23 -10.04
CA GLN A 108 -6.55 7.88 -10.95
C GLN A 108 -7.47 6.81 -10.35
N GLN A 109 -6.91 5.71 -9.81
CA GLN A 109 -7.69 4.66 -9.16
C GLN A 109 -8.50 5.21 -7.97
N LEU A 110 -7.91 6.11 -7.20
CA LEU A 110 -8.56 6.75 -6.07
C LEU A 110 -9.68 7.71 -6.52
N ALA A 111 -9.51 8.42 -7.63
CA ALA A 111 -10.57 9.24 -8.21
C ALA A 111 -11.75 8.39 -8.72
N GLU A 112 -11.45 7.29 -9.43
CA GLU A 112 -12.47 6.36 -9.95
C GLU A 112 -13.29 5.72 -8.83
N THR A 113 -12.61 5.18 -7.81
CA THR A 113 -13.28 4.54 -6.65
C THR A 113 -14.14 5.53 -5.86
N ARG A 114 -13.69 6.78 -5.70
CA ARG A 114 -14.50 7.83 -5.04
C ARG A 114 -15.75 8.16 -5.86
N ALA A 115 -15.62 8.29 -7.18
CA ALA A 115 -16.75 8.57 -8.06
C ALA A 115 -17.78 7.43 -8.03
N GLU A 116 -17.33 6.18 -8.00
CA GLU A 116 -18.22 5.02 -7.87
C GLU A 116 -18.94 5.02 -6.51
N ALA A 117 -18.22 5.25 -5.41
CA ALA A 117 -18.83 5.34 -4.08
C ALA A 117 -19.83 6.51 -3.93
N GLU A 118 -19.61 7.62 -4.64
CA GLU A 118 -20.58 8.72 -4.69
C GLU A 118 -21.85 8.34 -5.47
N ARG A 119 -21.71 7.68 -6.61
CA ARG A 119 -22.84 7.19 -7.41
C ARG A 119 -23.68 6.19 -6.62
N ASP A 120 -23.02 5.26 -5.92
CA ASP A 120 -23.69 4.27 -5.07
C ASP A 120 -24.47 4.92 -3.94
N ARG A 121 -23.86 5.90 -3.26
CA ARG A 121 -24.53 6.66 -2.19
C ARG A 121 -25.73 7.43 -2.73
N ALA A 122 -25.60 8.08 -3.88
CA ALA A 122 -26.69 8.80 -4.51
C ALA A 122 -27.83 7.84 -4.93
N ALA A 123 -27.51 6.66 -5.47
CA ALA A 123 -28.49 5.66 -5.87
C ALA A 123 -29.26 5.10 -4.66
N ARG A 124 -28.57 4.80 -3.55
CA ARG A 124 -29.21 4.34 -2.30
C ARG A 124 -30.13 5.41 -1.73
N TYR A 125 -29.65 6.66 -1.65
CA TYR A 125 -30.46 7.77 -1.18
C TYR A 125 -31.71 7.97 -2.05
N ALA A 126 -31.58 7.95 -3.38
CA ALA A 126 -32.72 8.07 -4.28
C ALA A 126 -33.72 6.91 -4.10
N ALA A 127 -33.23 5.68 -3.94
CA ALA A 127 -34.08 4.51 -3.68
C ALA A 127 -34.85 4.64 -2.36
N GLU A 128 -34.20 5.13 -1.29
CA GLU A 128 -34.85 5.40 0.00
C GLU A 128 -35.94 6.47 -0.12
N GLN A 129 -35.70 7.55 -0.86
CA GLN A 129 -36.72 8.59 -1.09
C GLN A 129 -37.92 8.05 -1.87
N ILE A 130 -37.69 7.23 -2.90
CA ILE A 130 -38.76 6.58 -3.67
C ILE A 130 -39.56 5.62 -2.79
N ALA A 131 -38.89 4.84 -1.94
CA ALA A 131 -39.56 3.94 -0.99
C ALA A 131 -40.44 4.73 -0.01
N ALA A 132 -39.91 5.79 0.61
CA ALA A 132 -40.64 6.63 1.54
C ALA A 132 -41.84 7.36 0.89
N GLU A 133 -41.73 7.74 -0.38
CA GLU A 133 -42.86 8.28 -1.14
C GLU A 133 -43.92 7.21 -1.41
N ARG A 134 -43.50 6.01 -1.84
CA ARG A 134 -44.42 4.89 -2.08
C ARG A 134 -45.17 4.48 -0.82
N ASP A 135 -44.49 4.44 0.32
CA ASP A 135 -45.11 4.10 1.61
C ASP A 135 -46.19 5.13 1.97
N ARG A 136 -45.91 6.43 1.83
CA ARG A 136 -46.90 7.49 2.04
C ARG A 136 -48.11 7.37 1.11
N ILE A 137 -47.89 7.05 -0.16
CA ILE A 137 -48.98 6.82 -1.13
C ILE A 137 -49.82 5.61 -0.71
N ILE A 138 -49.19 4.50 -0.33
CA ILE A 138 -49.87 3.27 0.11
C ILE A 138 -50.71 3.55 1.35
N GLU A 139 -50.17 4.28 2.33
CA GLU A 139 -50.89 4.67 3.54
C GLU A 139 -52.13 5.52 3.24
N ALA A 140 -51.97 6.54 2.39
CA ALA A 140 -53.06 7.41 1.97
C ALA A 140 -54.16 6.63 1.21
N GLN A 141 -53.77 5.73 0.31
CA GLN A 141 -54.70 4.86 -0.41
C GLN A 141 -55.43 3.90 0.53
N ALA A 142 -54.72 3.27 1.47
CA ALA A 142 -55.30 2.40 2.47
C ALA A 142 -56.33 3.15 3.35
N GLN A 143 -56.03 4.39 3.74
CA GLN A 143 -56.97 5.23 4.47
C GLN A 143 -58.21 5.58 3.64
N ALA A 144 -58.04 5.99 2.39
CA ALA A 144 -59.17 6.30 1.50
C ALA A 144 -60.09 5.08 1.32
N LEU A 145 -59.52 3.89 1.11
CA LEU A 145 -60.28 2.63 1.01
C LEU A 145 -61.03 2.30 2.31
N ARG A 146 -60.43 2.54 3.48
CA ARG A 146 -61.13 2.40 4.77
C ARG A 146 -62.33 3.33 4.89
N MET A 147 -62.21 4.59 4.46
CA MET A 147 -63.31 5.56 4.50
C MET A 147 -64.46 5.18 3.55
N LEU A 148 -64.13 4.73 2.34
CA LEU A 148 -65.13 4.30 1.35
C LEU A 148 -65.87 3.04 1.78
N THR A 149 -65.15 2.05 2.32
CA THR A 149 -65.77 0.79 2.77
C THR A 149 -66.60 0.98 4.06
N ALA A 150 -66.16 1.82 5.00
CA ALA A 150 -66.92 2.14 6.21
C ALA A 150 -68.28 2.79 5.90
N GLY A 151 -68.37 3.65 4.87
CA GLY A 151 -69.63 4.27 4.45
C GLY A 151 -70.64 3.31 3.79
N THR A 152 -70.17 2.17 3.27
CA THR A 152 -71.03 1.13 2.66
C THR A 152 -71.61 0.11 3.65
N GLY A 153 -71.21 0.17 4.93
CA GLY A 153 -71.49 -0.84 5.96
C GLY A 153 -72.84 -0.76 6.69
N THR A 154 -73.90 -0.18 6.10
CA THR A 154 -75.25 -0.17 6.73
C THR A 154 -76.35 -0.75 5.83
N VAL A 155 -76.05 -1.78 5.05
CA VAL A 155 -77.08 -2.65 4.50
C VAL A 155 -77.23 -3.85 5.43
N ALA A 156 -78.37 -3.88 6.13
CA ALA A 156 -78.77 -4.97 7.01
C ALA A 156 -78.73 -6.34 6.28
N PRO A 157 -78.34 -7.44 6.94
CA PRO A 157 -78.34 -8.75 6.33
C PRO A 157 -79.78 -9.29 6.27
N GLY A 158 -80.47 -9.00 5.17
CA GLY A 158 -81.74 -9.61 4.80
C GLY A 158 -81.67 -10.04 3.34
N GLY A 159 -81.29 -11.30 3.10
CA GLY A 159 -81.31 -11.88 1.76
C GLY A 159 -80.22 -12.92 1.56
N THR A 160 -80.49 -14.16 1.95
CA THR A 160 -79.79 -15.34 1.44
C THR A 160 -79.88 -15.37 -0.09
N VAL A 161 -78.78 -15.08 -0.77
CA VAL A 161 -78.55 -15.46 -2.17
C VAL A 161 -77.49 -16.55 -2.17
N ALA A 162 -77.88 -17.75 -2.58
CA ALA A 162 -77.03 -18.92 -2.69
C ALA A 162 -75.83 -18.69 -3.63
N PRO A 163 -74.68 -19.36 -3.41
CA PRO A 163 -73.49 -19.17 -4.25
C PRO A 163 -73.75 -19.74 -5.66
N GLN A 164 -73.75 -18.87 -6.66
CA GLN A 164 -73.72 -19.27 -8.06
C GLN A 164 -72.27 -19.58 -8.47
N SER A 165 -72.03 -20.79 -8.97
CA SER A 165 -70.73 -21.20 -9.51
C SER A 165 -70.32 -20.33 -10.71
N PRO A 166 -69.03 -19.99 -10.88
CA PRO A 166 -68.59 -19.15 -12.01
C PRO A 166 -68.72 -19.92 -13.34
N GLN A 167 -69.54 -19.41 -14.26
CA GLN A 167 -69.55 -19.86 -15.65
C GLN A 167 -68.26 -19.40 -16.35
N PRO A 168 -67.62 -20.25 -17.19
CA PRO A 168 -66.48 -19.84 -18.01
C PRO A 168 -66.89 -18.80 -19.06
N PRO A 169 -66.00 -17.88 -19.44
CA PRO A 169 -66.33 -16.80 -20.36
C PRO A 169 -66.69 -17.37 -21.75
N GLN A 170 -67.91 -17.06 -22.20
CA GLN A 170 -68.32 -17.35 -23.58
C GLN A 170 -67.49 -16.48 -24.52
N ARG A 171 -66.61 -17.13 -25.30
CA ARG A 171 -65.81 -16.47 -26.34
C ARG A 171 -66.76 -15.89 -27.38
N SER A 172 -66.86 -14.57 -27.43
CA SER A 172 -67.56 -13.85 -28.49
C SER A 172 -66.97 -14.25 -29.84
N ARG A 173 -67.77 -14.95 -30.65
CA ARG A 173 -67.43 -15.32 -32.02
C ARG A 173 -67.34 -14.03 -32.84
N GLY A 174 -66.11 -13.56 -33.08
CA GLY A 174 -65.84 -12.33 -33.82
C GLY A 174 -66.35 -12.38 -35.25
N LEU A 175 -66.39 -11.21 -35.90
CA LEU A 175 -66.97 -10.95 -37.23
C LEU A 175 -66.52 -11.92 -38.33
N LEU A 176 -65.33 -12.52 -38.20
CA LEU A 176 -64.77 -13.50 -39.14
C LEU A 176 -65.45 -14.88 -39.07
N GLY A 177 -66.14 -15.21 -37.98
CA GLY A 177 -66.88 -16.46 -37.85
C GLY A 177 -68.24 -16.47 -38.56
N ARG A 178 -68.75 -15.30 -39.00
CA ARG A 178 -70.04 -15.19 -39.70
C ARG A 178 -69.93 -15.24 -41.22
N LEU A 179 -68.73 -15.05 -41.78
CA LEU A 179 -68.49 -15.13 -43.23
C LEU A 179 -68.29 -16.56 -43.74
N VAL A 180 -67.88 -17.49 -42.88
CA VAL A 180 -67.68 -18.90 -43.25
C VAL A 180 -68.99 -19.67 -43.42
N ASP A 181 -70.06 -19.31 -42.67
CA ASP A 181 -71.37 -19.95 -42.81
C ASP A 181 -72.19 -19.39 -44.00
N ALA A 182 -71.78 -18.25 -44.58
CA ALA A 182 -72.50 -17.59 -45.68
C ALA A 182 -72.07 -18.04 -47.09
N ILE A 183 -71.02 -18.87 -47.20
CA ILE A 183 -70.48 -19.37 -48.49
C ILE A 183 -70.64 -20.91 -48.61
N GLY A 184 -71.19 -21.56 -47.58
CA GLY A 184 -71.39 -23.01 -47.54
C GLY A 184 -72.83 -23.44 -47.30
N GLY A 185 -73.76 -22.99 -48.15
CA GLY A 185 -75.17 -23.42 -48.18
C GLY A 185 -75.75 -23.30 -49.57
#